data_AF-A0AAD9V1R3-F1
#
_entry.id   AF-A0AAD9V1R3-F1
#
_cell.length_a   1.000
_cell.length_b   1.000
_cell.length_c   1.000
_cell.angle_alpha   90.00
_cell.angle_beta   90.00
_cell.angle_gamma   90.00
#
_symmetry.space_group_name_H-M   'P 1'
#
loop_
_entity.id
_entity.type
_entity.pdbx_description
1 polymer ?
#
loop_
_entity_poly.entity_id
_entity_poly.type
_entity_poly.pdbx_seq_one_letter_code
_entity_poly.pdbx_strand_id
1 'polypeptide(L)'
;MTLNLKGYDSMFNFQPSLDNIHALAHSFTNSSQARREGLKFQDTVYEVVRADRFSVYVKKHNSGIILVRTATLLLVAMYTPEMSPSICVEAVEKLGLYVACL
;
A
#
# COMPACT_ATOMS: atom_id res chain seq x y z
N MET A 1 9.62 4.13 -13.31
CA MET A 1 10.40 3.09 -12.62
C MET A 1 11.74 3.71 -12.28
N THR A 2 11.91 4.15 -11.05
CA THR A 2 13.20 4.57 -10.53
C THR A 2 13.39 3.76 -9.26
N LEU A 3 14.45 2.96 -9.25
CA LEU A 3 14.97 2.21 -8.12
C LEU A 3 16.34 2.80 -7.85
N ASN A 4 16.56 3.37 -6.67
CA ASN A 4 17.91 3.45 -6.09
C ASN A 4 17.86 3.61 -4.57
N LEU A 5 18.17 2.50 -3.88
CA LEU A 5 18.12 2.38 -2.43
C LEU A 5 19.48 2.66 -1.79
N LYS A 6 19.52 3.70 -0.96
CA LYS A 6 20.16 3.61 0.36
C LYS A 6 19.07 3.82 1.42
N GLY A 7 18.36 2.74 1.76
CA GLY A 7 17.52 2.66 2.97
C GLY A 7 16.01 2.80 2.80
N TYR A 8 15.50 3.73 2.00
CA TYR A 8 14.07 3.89 1.71
C TYR A 8 13.96 4.62 0.37
N ASP A 9 13.29 4.02 -0.63
CA ASP A 9 13.06 4.65 -1.93
C ASP A 9 11.61 5.11 -2.01
N SER A 10 11.39 6.42 -2.14
CA SER A 10 10.06 7.02 -2.20
C SER A 10 9.93 7.86 -3.47
N MET A 11 8.82 7.69 -4.20
CA MET A 11 8.49 8.54 -5.34
C MET A 11 8.26 10.00 -4.89
N PHE A 12 8.59 10.96 -5.76
CA PHE A 12 8.50 12.41 -5.51
C PHE A 12 7.22 12.78 -4.71
N ASN A 13 7.39 13.42 -3.54
CA ASN A 13 6.34 13.79 -2.56
C ASN A 13 5.70 12.68 -1.70
N PHE A 14 6.25 11.45 -1.65
CA PHE A 14 5.79 10.42 -0.71
C PHE A 14 6.67 10.35 0.54
N GLN A 15 6.36 11.16 1.55
CA GLN A 15 7.01 11.12 2.87
C GLN A 15 5.98 10.84 3.97
N PRO A 16 5.64 9.56 4.22
CA PRO A 16 4.71 9.22 5.29
C PRO A 16 5.35 9.49 6.66
N SER A 17 4.59 10.09 7.57
CA SER A 17 4.99 10.15 8.99
C SER A 17 5.04 8.75 9.61
N LEU A 18 5.69 8.63 10.77
CA LEU A 18 5.76 7.36 11.50
C LEU A 18 4.36 6.80 11.82
N ASP A 19 3.42 7.68 12.19
CA ASP A 19 2.02 7.29 12.44
C ASP A 19 1.35 6.72 11.18
N ASN A 20 1.64 7.29 10.01
CA ASN A 20 1.14 6.76 8.75
C ASN A 20 1.72 5.37 8.48
N ILE A 21 3.01 5.16 8.72
CA ILE A 21 3.65 3.84 8.54
C ILE A 21 3.03 2.81 9.49
N HIS A 22 2.79 3.17 10.75
CA HIS A 22 2.12 2.30 11.72
C HIS A 22 0.68 1.97 11.29
N ALA A 23 -0.07 2.96 10.81
CA ALA A 23 -1.43 2.74 10.30
C ALA A 23 -1.46 1.76 9.12
N LEU A 24 -0.53 1.90 8.18
CA LEU A 24 -0.40 0.97 7.05
C LEU A 24 -0.04 -0.44 7.52
N ALA A 25 0.91 -0.58 8.44
CA ALA A 25 1.30 -1.89 8.98
C ALA A 25 0.17 -2.56 9.79
N HIS A 26 -0.59 -1.78 10.56
CA HIS A 26 -1.68 -2.27 11.41
C HIS A 26 -2.91 -2.72 10.60
N SER A 27 -3.06 -2.25 9.37
CA SER A 27 -4.15 -2.63 8.48
C SER A 27 -4.19 -4.13 8.15
N PHE A 28 -3.04 -4.82 8.23
CA PHE A 28 -2.93 -6.27 8.01
C PHE A 28 -3.41 -7.11 9.21
N THR A 29 -3.35 -6.57 10.43
CA THR A 29 -3.73 -7.29 11.65
C THR A 29 -5.20 -7.11 12.00
N ASN A 30 -5.78 -5.95 11.68
CA ASN A 30 -7.16 -5.59 12.07
C ASN A 30 -8.08 -5.39 10.86
N SER A 31 -8.09 -6.35 9.94
CA SER A 31 -8.83 -6.29 8.68
C SER A 31 -10.33 -6.05 8.84
N SER A 32 -10.98 -6.63 9.87
CA SER A 32 -12.40 -6.43 10.14
C SER A 32 -12.74 -5.01 10.58
N GLN A 33 -11.86 -4.38 11.36
CA GLN A 33 -12.04 -2.99 11.80
C GLN A 33 -11.72 -2.02 10.66
N ALA A 34 -10.60 -2.23 9.97
CA ALA A 34 -10.19 -1.40 8.83
C ALA A 34 -11.27 -1.36 7.73
N ARG A 35 -11.98 -2.47 7.48
CA ARG A 35 -13.10 -2.51 6.54
C ARG A 35 -14.31 -1.66 6.97
N ARG A 36 -14.53 -1.46 8.27
CA ARG A 36 -15.65 -0.63 8.78
C ARG A 36 -15.29 0.85 8.84
N GLU A 37 -14.09 1.16 9.31
CA GLU A 37 -13.67 2.53 9.62
C GLU A 37 -12.89 3.20 8.47
N GLY A 38 -12.42 2.40 7.50
CA GLY A 38 -11.50 2.86 6.48
C GLY A 38 -10.04 2.91 6.99
N LEU A 39 -9.13 3.24 6.09
CA LEU A 39 -7.72 3.44 6.42
C LEU A 39 -7.38 4.92 6.35
N LYS A 40 -6.91 5.50 7.47
CA LYS A 40 -6.43 6.89 7.49
C LYS A 40 -4.96 6.95 7.08
N PHE A 41 -4.67 7.73 6.05
CA PHE A 41 -3.32 8.01 5.56
C PHE A 41 -3.23 9.46 5.09
N GLN A 42 -2.25 10.21 5.59
CA GLN A 42 -2.01 11.64 5.26
C GLN A 42 -3.31 12.49 5.29
N ASP A 43 -4.02 12.43 6.41
CA ASP A 43 -5.31 13.13 6.63
C ASP A 43 -6.45 12.78 5.67
N THR A 44 -6.28 11.72 4.90
CA THR A 44 -7.31 11.16 4.04
C THR A 44 -7.76 9.80 4.54
N VAL A 45 -9.07 9.59 4.60
CA VAL A 45 -9.65 8.26 4.85
C VAL A 45 -9.93 7.58 3.51
N TYR A 46 -9.40 6.38 3.35
CA TYR A 46 -9.60 5.52 2.18
C TYR A 46 -10.56 4.38 2.52
N GLU A 47 -11.41 4.03 1.56
CA GLU A 47 -12.27 2.85 1.61
C GLU A 47 -11.41 1.59 1.41
N VAL A 48 -11.55 0.60 2.28
CA VAL A 48 -10.83 -0.67 2.17
C VAL A 48 -11.57 -1.61 1.22
N VAL A 49 -10.94 -1.92 0.09
CA VAL A 49 -11.47 -2.85 -0.93
C VAL A 49 -11.08 -4.29 -0.62
N ARG A 50 -9.85 -4.49 -0.14
CA ARG A 50 -9.30 -5.78 0.26
C ARG A 50 -8.46 -5.58 1.51
N ALA A 51 -8.56 -6.51 2.45
CA ALA A 51 -7.63 -6.60 3.55
C ALA A 51 -7.51 -8.06 3.99
N ASP A 52 -6.35 -8.63 3.78
CA ASP A 52 -5.98 -9.96 4.24
C ASP A 52 -4.56 -9.96 4.83
N ARG A 53 -3.99 -11.14 5.04
CA ARG A 53 -2.68 -11.31 5.68
C ARG A 53 -1.53 -10.69 4.89
N PHE A 54 -1.59 -10.70 3.56
CA PHE A 54 -0.49 -10.34 2.68
C PHE A 54 -0.78 -9.10 1.86
N SER A 55 -2.05 -8.80 1.60
CA SER A 55 -2.43 -7.71 0.71
C SER A 55 -3.57 -6.87 1.30
N VAL A 56 -3.40 -5.55 1.25
CA VAL A 56 -4.41 -4.56 1.65
C VAL A 56 -4.55 -3.53 0.52
N TYR A 57 -5.76 -3.38 -0.01
CA TYR A 57 -6.06 -2.42 -1.07
C TYR A 57 -7.05 -1.41 -0.55
N VAL A 58 -6.74 -0.13 -0.72
CA VAL A 58 -7.61 0.96 -0.30
C VAL A 58 -7.78 1.95 -1.44
N LYS A 59 -8.97 2.53 -1.57
CA LYS A 59 -9.30 3.48 -2.63
C LYS A 59 -9.98 4.72 -2.08
N LYS A 60 -9.85 5.82 -2.82
CA LYS A 60 -10.62 7.05 -2.67
C LYS A 60 -10.94 7.56 -4.07
N HIS A 61 -12.21 7.49 -4.44
CA HIS A 61 -12.65 7.78 -5.81
C HIS A 61 -11.84 6.93 -6.83
N ASN A 62 -11.15 7.59 -7.78
CA ASN A 62 -10.34 6.94 -8.81
C ASN A 62 -8.86 6.79 -8.44
N SER A 63 -8.47 7.12 -7.21
CA SER A 63 -7.09 6.93 -6.71
C SER A 63 -7.08 5.90 -5.60
N GLY A 64 -5.91 5.37 -5.25
CA GLY A 64 -5.80 4.43 -4.15
C GLY A 64 -4.38 4.01 -3.84
N ILE A 65 -4.27 3.15 -2.84
CA ILE A 65 -3.02 2.63 -2.31
C ILE A 65 -3.12 1.10 -2.27
N ILE A 66 -2.10 0.45 -2.81
CA ILE A 66 -1.91 -1.00 -2.78
C ILE A 66 -0.76 -1.29 -1.83
N LEU A 67 -1.03 -2.12 -0.83
CA LEU A 67 -0.07 -2.57 0.17
C LEU A 67 0.13 -4.07 0.01
N VAL A 68 1.38 -4.48 -0.14
CA VAL A 68 1.77 -5.89 -0.17
C VAL A 68 2.87 -6.12 0.87
N ARG A 69 2.61 -7.02 1.81
CA ARG A 69 3.55 -7.38 2.89
C ARG A 69 4.28 -8.65 2.53
N THR A 70 5.61 -8.60 2.57
CA THR A 70 6.49 -9.77 2.50
C THR A 70 6.99 -10.13 3.91
N ALA A 71 7.90 -11.11 4.01
CA ALA A 71 8.52 -11.48 5.29
C ALA A 71 9.34 -10.32 5.89
N THR A 72 9.96 -9.49 5.05
CA THR A 72 10.94 -8.48 5.47
C THR A 72 10.56 -7.04 5.09
N LEU A 73 9.62 -6.86 4.16
CA LEU A 73 9.30 -5.55 3.60
C LEU A 73 7.79 -5.31 3.54
N LEU A 74 7.42 -4.04 3.57
CA LEU A 74 6.09 -3.56 3.23
C LEU A 74 6.20 -2.75 1.94
N LEU A 75 5.66 -3.29 0.85
CA LEU A 75 5.55 -2.58 -0.42
C LEU A 75 4.33 -1.67 -0.38
N VAL A 76 4.53 -0.40 -0.73
CA VAL A 76 3.47 0.60 -0.80
C VAL A 76 3.48 1.21 -2.19
N ALA A 77 2.36 1.12 -2.90
CA ALA A 77 2.18 1.71 -4.21
C ALA A 77 0.91 2.55 -4.24
N MET A 78 0.95 3.67 -4.95
CA MET A 78 -0.21 4.54 -5.15
C MET A 78 -0.51 4.65 -6.63
N TYR A 79 -1.78 4.68 -6.96
CA TYR A 79 -2.25 4.95 -8.32
C TYR A 79 -3.10 6.21 -8.34
N THR A 80 -2.99 6.97 -9.44
CA THR A 80 -3.76 8.18 -9.71
C THR A 80 -4.96 7.87 -10.62
N PRO A 81 -5.89 8.81 -10.83
CA PRO A 81 -7.06 8.59 -11.69
C PRO A 81 -6.72 8.25 -13.15
N GLU A 82 -5.53 8.64 -13.61
CA GLU A 82 -5.03 8.37 -14.97
C GLU A 82 -4.42 6.97 -15.13
N MET A 83 -4.31 6.21 -14.04
CA MET A 83 -3.75 4.86 -14.02
C MET A 83 -4.85 3.82 -13.88
N SER A 84 -4.65 2.65 -14.47
CA SER A 84 -5.53 1.50 -14.25
C SER A 84 -5.24 0.84 -12.89
N PRO A 85 -6.20 0.77 -11.95
CA PRO A 85 -6.00 0.14 -10.65
C PRO A 85 -5.58 -1.33 -10.78
N SER A 86 -6.14 -2.05 -11.74
CA SER A 86 -5.85 -3.47 -11.98
C SER A 86 -4.38 -3.70 -12.36
N ILE A 87 -3.83 -2.83 -13.21
CA ILE A 87 -2.42 -2.91 -13.62
C ILE A 87 -1.50 -2.60 -12.43
N CYS A 88 -1.86 -1.63 -11.59
CA CYS A 88 -1.12 -1.31 -10.39
C CYS A 88 -1.08 -2.51 -9.42
N VAL A 89 -2.23 -3.12 -9.16
CA VAL A 89 -2.34 -4.34 -8.32
C VAL A 89 -1.44 -5.45 -8.86
N GLU A 90 -1.54 -5.75 -10.15
CA GLU A 90 -0.76 -6.84 -10.77
C GLU A 90 0.76 -6.60 -10.66
N ALA A 91 1.21 -5.37 -10.92
CA ALA A 91 2.62 -5.02 -10.85
C ALA A 91 3.18 -5.17 -9.42
N VAL A 92 2.44 -4.71 -8.41
CA VAL A 92 2.88 -4.71 -7.01
C VAL A 92 2.89 -6.11 -6.42
N GLU A 93 1.89 -6.93 -6.74
CA GLU A 93 1.83 -8.34 -6.32
C GLU A 93 2.97 -9.15 -6.93
N LYS A 94 3.26 -8.96 -8.23
CA LYS A 94 4.41 -9.61 -8.89
C LYS A 94 5.75 -9.17 -8.28
N LEU A 95 5.89 -7.89 -7.97
CA LEU A 95 7.09 -7.38 -7.28
C LEU A 95 7.22 -7.99 -5.88
N GLY A 96 6.12 -8.07 -5.12
CA GLY A 96 6.09 -8.71 -3.81
C GLY A 96 6.54 -10.16 -3.86
N LEU A 97 6.05 -10.93 -4.84
CA LEU A 97 6.46 -12.32 -5.04
C LEU A 97 7.95 -12.42 -5.39
N TYR A 98 8.44 -11.57 -6.29
CA TYR A 98 9.86 -11.55 -6.68
C TYR A 98 10.76 -11.27 -5.49
N VAL A 99 10.41 -10.28 -4.67
CA VAL A 99 11.21 -9.88 -3.51
C VAL A 99 11.10 -10.87 -2.35
N ALA A 100 9.97 -11.56 -2.20
CA ALA A 100 9.81 -12.60 -1.18
C ALA A 100 10.58 -13.89 -1.49
N CYS A 101 10.95 -14.13 -2.75
CA CYS A 101 11.72 -15.30 -3.18
C CYS A 101 13.25 -15.06 -3.16
N LEU A 102 13.69 -13.83 -2.92
CA LEU A 102 15.10 -13.48 -2.69
C LEU A 102 15.51 -13.78 -1.24
#